data_AF-A0A1V1RDV6-F1
#
_entry.id   AF-A0A1V1RDV6-F1
#
_cell.length_a   1.000
_cell.length_b   1.000
_cell.length_c   1.000
_cell.angle_alpha   90.00
_cell.angle_beta   90.00
_cell.angle_gamma   90.00
#
_symmetry.space_group_name_H-M   'P 1'
#
loop_
_entity.id
_entity.type
_entity.pdbx_description
1 polymer ?
#
loop_
_entity_poly.entity_id
_entity_poly.type
_entity_poly.pdbx_seq_one_letter_code
_entity_poly.pdbx_strand_id
1 'polypeptide(L)'
;MMTVPQLRFLQVFVLLVLVSLVLAVLALVAGARAGSRAGKRVLRASVLILLASLVGCAAWGAASGEIRVFWSELGLDAVVQIGAFVAIVYFTAHNFTSRYLDDRAVQERKESAEDA
;
A
#
# COMPACT_ATOMS: atom_id res chain seq x y z
N MET A 1 3.13 33.27 -9.31
CA MET A 1 2.63 31.89 -9.53
C MET A 1 3.83 30.96 -9.42
N MET A 2 4.01 30.26 -8.29
CA MET A 2 5.01 29.20 -8.21
C MET A 2 4.43 27.99 -8.96
N THR A 3 5.00 27.67 -10.11
CA THR A 3 4.70 26.42 -10.81
C THR A 3 5.32 25.28 -10.00
N VAL A 4 4.49 24.45 -9.36
CA VAL A 4 4.95 23.24 -8.69
C VAL A 4 5.66 22.37 -9.73
N PRO A 5 6.93 21.99 -9.54
CA PRO A 5 7.65 21.15 -10.49
C PRO A 5 6.92 19.83 -10.64
N GLN A 6 6.73 19.40 -11.89
CA GLN A 6 6.15 18.09 -12.17
C GLN A 6 7.20 17.01 -11.94
N LEU A 7 7.39 16.62 -10.68
CA LEU A 7 8.25 15.52 -10.30
C LEU A 7 7.58 14.19 -10.69
N ARG A 8 8.01 13.64 -11.83
CA ARG A 8 7.40 12.44 -12.42
C ARG A 8 7.54 11.23 -11.49
N PHE A 9 8.68 11.10 -10.82
CA PHE A 9 8.89 10.01 -9.85
C PHE A 9 7.85 10.07 -8.71
N LEU A 10 7.49 11.27 -8.25
CA LEU A 10 6.54 11.46 -7.15
C LEU A 10 5.11 11.14 -7.59
N GLN A 11 4.73 11.52 -8.82
CA GLN A 11 3.43 11.17 -9.39
C GLN A 11 3.26 9.65 -9.55
N VAL A 12 4.29 8.98 -10.07
CA VAL A 12 4.31 7.52 -10.20
C VAL A 12 4.27 6.86 -8.82
N PHE A 13 5.01 7.38 -7.85
CA PHE A 13 4.96 6.90 -6.48
C PHE A 13 3.54 6.96 -5.90
N VAL A 14 2.86 8.12 -6.00
CA VAL A 14 1.49 8.28 -5.51
C VAL A 14 0.54 7.31 -6.20
N LEU A 15 0.65 7.14 -7.53
CA LEU A 15 -0.16 6.17 -8.26
C LEU A 15 0.04 4.75 -7.73
N LEU A 16 1.29 4.34 -7.49
CA LEU A 16 1.61 3.01 -6.97
C LEU A 16 1.12 2.81 -5.52
N VAL A 17 1.19 3.85 -4.69
CA VAL A 17 0.58 3.83 -3.34
C VAL A 17 -0.93 3.62 -3.44
N LEU A 18 -1.61 4.31 -4.35
CA LEU A 18 -3.06 4.12 -4.58
C LEU A 18 -3.37 2.71 -5.05
N VAL A 19 -2.59 2.17 -5.99
CA VAL A 19 -2.74 0.78 -6.46
C VAL A 19 -2.56 -0.20 -5.29
N SER A 20 -1.54 0.00 -4.45
CA SER A 20 -1.33 -0.82 -3.25
C SER A 20 -2.52 -0.74 -2.27
N LEU A 21 -3.06 0.46 -2.04
CA LEU A 21 -4.23 0.65 -1.19
C LEU A 21 -5.47 -0.08 -1.75
N VAL A 22 -5.71 0.03 -3.06
CA VAL A 22 -6.80 -0.68 -3.74
C VAL A 22 -6.62 -2.19 -3.60
N LEU A 23 -5.41 -2.71 -3.77
CA LEU A 23 -5.11 -4.14 -3.56
C LEU A 23 -5.37 -4.57 -2.11
N ALA A 24 -5.04 -3.74 -1.13
CA ALA A 24 -5.36 -4.02 0.27
C ALA A 24 -6.88 -4.16 0.48
N VAL A 25 -7.69 -3.31 -0.14
CA VAL A 25 -9.17 -3.44 -0.08
C VAL A 25 -9.67 -4.65 -0.87
N LEU A 26 -9.11 -4.93 -2.05
CA LEU A 26 -9.46 -6.09 -2.86
C LEU A 26 -9.11 -7.42 -2.17
N ALA A 27 -8.21 -7.43 -1.19
CA ALA A 27 -7.96 -8.60 -0.37
C ALA A 27 -9.21 -9.04 0.42
N LEU A 28 -10.13 -8.12 0.77
CA LEU A 28 -11.44 -8.46 1.35
C LEU A 28 -12.28 -9.28 0.37
N VAL A 29 -12.36 -8.82 -0.88
CA VAL A 29 -13.12 -9.47 -1.95
C VAL A 29 -12.53 -10.84 -2.28
N ALA A 30 -11.20 -10.92 -2.38
CA ALA A 30 -10.49 -12.18 -2.56
C ALA A 30 -10.73 -13.14 -1.38
N GLY A 31 -10.71 -12.63 -0.15
CA GLY A 31 -11.05 -13.39 1.05
C GLY A 31 -12.49 -13.93 1.04
N ALA A 32 -13.45 -13.11 0.60
CA ALA A 32 -14.85 -13.49 0.52
C ALA A 32 -15.14 -14.51 -0.58
N ARG A 33 -14.45 -14.44 -1.72
CA ARG A 33 -14.73 -15.29 -2.89
C ARG A 33 -13.86 -16.55 -3.00
N ALA A 34 -12.61 -16.47 -2.56
CA ALA A 34 -11.61 -17.51 -2.74
C ALA A 34 -10.98 -17.99 -1.42
N GLY A 35 -11.54 -17.53 -0.29
CA GLY A 35 -11.14 -17.92 1.06
C GLY A 35 -10.01 -17.09 1.66
N SER A 36 -9.86 -17.23 2.97
CA SER A 36 -8.96 -16.44 3.83
C SER A 36 -7.51 -16.47 3.36
N ARG A 37 -7.03 -17.61 2.86
CA ARG A 37 -5.66 -17.77 2.34
C ARG A 37 -5.41 -16.93 1.09
N ALA A 38 -6.38 -16.87 0.17
CA ALA A 38 -6.28 -16.07 -1.04
C ALA A 38 -6.26 -14.57 -0.68
N GLY A 39 -7.15 -14.13 0.19
CA GLY A 39 -7.16 -12.76 0.72
C GLY A 39 -5.83 -12.38 1.38
N LYS A 40 -5.26 -13.26 2.22
CA LYS A 40 -3.96 -13.01 2.87
C LYS A 40 -2.80 -12.89 1.87
N ARG A 41 -2.82 -13.64 0.76
CA ARG A 41 -1.82 -13.50 -0.31
C ARG A 41 -1.93 -12.15 -1.01
N VAL A 42 -3.14 -11.71 -1.34
CA VAL A 42 -3.38 -10.39 -1.95
C VAL A 42 -2.94 -9.28 -1.00
N LEU A 43 -3.28 -9.39 0.28
CA LEU A 43 -2.86 -8.40 1.29
C LEU A 43 -1.32 -8.33 1.39
N ARG A 44 -0.62 -9.47 1.42
CA ARG A 44 0.86 -9.49 1.41
C ARG A 44 1.43 -8.88 0.12
N ALA A 45 0.87 -9.21 -1.03
CA ALA A 45 1.29 -8.63 -2.31
C ALA A 45 1.14 -7.11 -2.31
N SER A 46 0.06 -6.58 -1.74
CA SER A 46 -0.13 -5.13 -1.62
C SER A 46 1.00 -4.46 -0.81
N VAL A 47 1.43 -5.07 0.30
CA VAL A 47 2.53 -4.57 1.13
C VAL A 47 3.85 -4.61 0.36
N LEU A 48 4.13 -5.72 -0.32
CA LEU A 48 5.33 -5.86 -1.14
C LEU A 48 5.38 -4.82 -2.26
N ILE A 49 4.25 -4.54 -2.91
CA ILE A 49 4.14 -3.49 -3.93
C ILE A 49 4.42 -2.13 -3.32
N LEU A 50 3.88 -1.81 -2.16
CA LEU A 50 4.15 -0.52 -1.48
C LEU A 50 5.66 -0.35 -1.21
N LEU A 51 6.30 -1.38 -0.64
CA LEU A 51 7.73 -1.35 -0.33
C LEU A 51 8.60 -1.27 -1.59
N ALA A 52 8.27 -2.05 -2.63
CA ALA A 52 8.97 -2.00 -3.91
C ALA A 52 8.81 -0.63 -4.57
N SER A 53 7.65 0.01 -4.42
CA SER A 53 7.38 1.34 -4.97
C SER A 53 8.19 2.42 -4.26
N LEU A 54 8.30 2.35 -2.93
CA LEU A 54 9.16 3.24 -2.15
C LEU A 54 10.61 3.15 -2.61
N VAL A 55 11.17 1.94 -2.66
CA VAL A 55 12.57 1.72 -3.06
C VAL A 55 12.79 2.09 -4.53
N GLY A 56 11.89 1.67 -5.43
CA GLY A 56 11.98 1.92 -6.85
C GLY A 56 11.89 3.40 -7.21
N CYS A 57 10.95 4.13 -6.60
CA CYS A 57 10.81 5.57 -6.84
C CYS A 57 11.96 6.37 -6.23
N ALA A 58 12.47 5.96 -5.05
CA ALA A 58 13.64 6.59 -4.46
C ALA A 58 14.91 6.38 -5.31
N ALA A 59 15.14 5.14 -5.78
CA ALA A 59 16.26 4.83 -6.67
C ALA A 59 16.15 5.58 -8.00
N TRP A 60 14.95 5.65 -8.59
CA TRP A 60 14.71 6.40 -9.81
C TRP A 60 14.94 7.91 -9.62
N GLY A 61 14.36 8.51 -8.57
CA GLY A 61 14.56 9.92 -8.26
C GLY A 61 16.03 10.27 -8.01
N ALA A 62 16.79 9.35 -7.40
CA ALA A 62 18.23 9.51 -7.22
C ALA A 62 18.98 9.45 -8.55
N ALA A 63 18.64 8.51 -9.43
CA ALA A 63 19.27 8.33 -10.73
C ALA A 63 18.95 9.48 -11.72
N SER A 64 17.75 10.05 -11.67
CA SER A 64 17.33 11.17 -12.52
C SER A 64 17.79 12.53 -12.01
N GLY A 65 18.31 12.61 -10.78
CA GLY A 65 18.65 13.88 -10.12
C GLY A 65 17.45 14.67 -9.61
N GLU A 66 16.21 14.21 -9.88
CA GLU A 66 14.97 14.83 -9.42
C GLU A 66 14.87 14.87 -7.89
N ILE A 67 15.56 13.97 -7.18
CA ILE A 67 15.60 13.98 -5.72
C ILE A 67 16.20 15.28 -5.18
N ARG A 68 17.17 15.89 -5.87
CA ARG A 68 17.79 17.16 -5.43
C ARG A 68 16.80 18.32 -5.52
N VAL A 69 16.02 18.36 -6.60
CA VAL A 69 14.95 19.34 -6.81
C VAL A 69 13.84 19.14 -5.76
N PHE A 70 13.46 17.90 -5.50
CA PHE A 70 12.52 17.55 -4.45
C PHE A 70 13.00 18.06 -3.07
N TRP A 71 14.25 17.82 -2.71
CA TRP A 71 14.82 18.30 -1.44
C TRP A 71 14.89 19.83 -1.34
N SER A 72 15.19 20.53 -2.44
CA SER A 72 15.27 22.00 -2.43
C SER A 72 13.90 22.68 -2.39
N GLU A 73 12.86 22.06 -2.93
CA GLU A 73 11.53 22.68 -3.04
C GLU A 73 10.53 22.21 -1.98
N LEU A 74 10.50 20.92 -1.66
CA LEU A 74 9.54 20.34 -0.72
C LEU A 74 10.17 20.09 0.66
N GLY A 75 11.46 19.75 0.69
CA GLY A 75 12.21 19.54 1.92
C GLY A 75 11.75 18.33 2.74
N LEU A 76 12.29 18.23 3.95
CA LEU A 76 12.09 17.07 4.83
C LEU A 76 10.68 17.03 5.45
N ASP A 77 10.08 18.18 5.71
CA ASP A 77 8.74 18.28 6.29
C ASP A 77 7.68 17.63 5.37
N ALA A 78 7.73 17.90 4.07
CA ALA A 78 6.84 17.27 3.10
C ALA A 78 6.99 15.74 3.05
N VAL A 79 8.22 15.22 3.16
CA VAL A 79 8.46 13.76 3.24
C VAL A 79 7.78 13.17 4.46
N VAL A 80 7.93 13.81 5.61
CA VAL A 80 7.34 13.35 6.87
C VAL A 80 5.81 13.40 6.79
N GLN A 81 5.23 14.48 6.27
CA GLN A 81 3.78 14.61 6.13
C GLN A 81 3.19 13.56 5.17
N ILE A 82 3.79 13.40 3.98
CA ILE A 82 3.35 12.40 2.99
C ILE A 82 3.54 10.99 3.56
N GLY A 83 4.70 10.71 4.15
CA GLY A 83 5.00 9.42 4.76
C GLY A 83 4.05 9.07 5.89
N ALA A 84 3.75 10.02 6.78
CA ALA A 84 2.81 9.85 7.88
C ALA A 84 1.39 9.60 7.36
N PHE A 85 0.93 10.39 6.39
CA PHE A 85 -0.39 10.19 5.77
C PHE A 85 -0.52 8.80 5.16
N VAL A 86 0.45 8.40 4.32
CA VAL A 86 0.47 7.07 3.70
C VAL A 86 0.50 5.98 4.77
N ALA A 87 1.35 6.12 5.78
CA ALA A 87 1.47 5.15 6.86
C ALA A 87 0.15 4.98 7.62
N ILE A 88 -0.51 6.06 8.02
CA ILE A 88 -1.77 6.01 8.79
C ILE A 88 -2.89 5.37 7.96
N VAL A 89 -3.07 5.84 6.72
CA VAL A 89 -4.15 5.34 5.85
C VAL A 89 -3.92 3.86 5.53
N TYR A 90 -2.69 3.51 5.14
CA TYR A 90 -2.36 2.15 4.76
C TYR A 90 -2.41 1.20 5.97
N PHE A 91 -1.90 1.64 7.13
CA PHE A 91 -1.99 0.87 8.38
C PHE A 91 -3.43 0.59 8.75
N THR A 92 -4.32 1.58 8.64
CA THR A 92 -5.74 1.42 8.94
C THR A 92 -6.39 0.40 8.00
N ALA A 93 -6.21 0.55 6.69
CA ALA A 93 -6.75 -0.38 5.70
C ALA A 93 -6.20 -1.80 5.89
N HIS A 94 -4.90 -1.93 6.17
CA HIS A 94 -4.24 -3.20 6.41
C HIS A 94 -4.78 -3.90 7.66
N ASN A 95 -4.89 -3.20 8.79
CA ASN A 95 -5.38 -3.78 10.04
C ASN A 95 -6.84 -4.23 9.93
N PHE A 96 -7.69 -3.39 9.33
CA PHE A 96 -9.09 -3.73 9.10
C PHE A 96 -9.20 -4.99 8.22
N THR A 97 -8.46 -5.03 7.12
CA THR A 97 -8.49 -6.17 6.19
C THR A 97 -7.89 -7.43 6.82
N SER A 98 -6.80 -7.31 7.56
CA SER A 98 -6.19 -8.45 8.25
C SER A 98 -7.17 -9.07 9.24
N ARG A 99 -7.81 -8.25 10.09
CA ARG A 99 -8.81 -8.75 11.06
C ARG A 99 -9.98 -9.45 10.37
N TYR A 100 -10.54 -8.86 9.32
CA TYR A 100 -11.59 -9.52 8.53
C TYR A 100 -11.16 -10.90 8.01
N LEU A 101 -9.93 -11.00 7.49
CA LEU A 101 -9.41 -12.26 6.95
C LEU A 101 -9.11 -13.30 8.04
N ASP A 102 -8.73 -12.85 9.24
CA ASP A 102 -8.55 -13.73 10.40
C ASP A 102 -9.90 -14.27 10.90
N ASP A 103 -10.93 -13.42 10.99
CA ASP A 103 -12.29 -13.84 11.34
C ASP A 103 -12.84 -14.84 10.31
N ARG A 104 -12.62 -14.59 9.02
CA ARG A 104 -12.97 -15.54 7.95
C ARG A 104 -12.25 -16.87 8.09
N ALA A 105 -10.95 -16.87 8.43
CA ALA A 105 -10.22 -18.11 8.65
C ALA A 105 -10.71 -18.91 9.87
N VAL A 106 -11.35 -18.25 10.84
CA VAL A 106 -12.02 -18.92 11.96
C VAL A 106 -13.35 -19.53 11.52
N GLN A 107 -14.14 -18.80 10.71
CA GLN A 107 -15.41 -19.30 10.16
C GLN A 107 -15.20 -20.54 9.28
N GLU A 108 -14.27 -20.48 8.33
CA GLU A 108 -13.93 -21.61 7.44
C GLU A 108 -13.57 -22.88 8.23
N ARG A 109 -12.88 -22.72 9.37
CA ARG A 109 -12.50 -23.84 10.24
C ARG A 109 -13.67 -24.45 10.99
N LYS A 110 -14.68 -23.63 11.35
CA LYS A 110 -15.89 -24.13 12.00
C LYS A 110 -16.76 -24.90 11.01
N GLU A 111 -16.98 -24.33 9.83
CA GLU A 111 -17.74 -24.97 8.74
C GLU A 111 -17.12 -26.34 8.39
N SER A 112 -15.79 -26.40 8.21
CA SER A 112 -15.09 -27.66 7.90
C SER A 112 -15.18 -28.72 9.02
N ALA A 113 -15.47 -28.32 10.27
CA ALA A 113 -15.58 -29.24 11.40
C ALA A 113 -17.03 -29.72 11.62
N GLU A 114 -18.02 -28.96 11.16
CA GLU A 114 -19.43 -29.37 11.14
C GLU A 114 -19.73 -30.34 9.98
N ASP A 115 -19.00 -30.20 8.87
CA ASP A 115 -19.12 -31.05 7.68
C ASP A 115 -18.32 -32.38 7.76
N ALA A 116 -17.53 -32.59 8.83
CA ALA A 116 -16.63 -33.75 9.02
C ALA A 116 -17.18 -34.78 10.01
#